data_AF-A0A0Q4C1J7-F1
#
_entry.id   AF-A0A0Q4C1J7-F1
#
_cell.length_a   1.000
_cell.length_b   1.000
_cell.length_c   1.000
_cell.angle_alpha   90.00
_cell.angle_beta   90.00
_cell.angle_gamma   90.00
#
_symmetry.space_group_name_H-M   'P 1'
#
loop_
_entity.id
_entity.type
_entity.pdbx_description
1 polymer ?
#
loop_
_entity_poly.entity_id
_entity_poly.type
_entity_poly.pdbx_seq_one_letter_code
_entity_poly.pdbx_strand_id
1 'polypeptide(L)'
;MTEITRVPLQPIAKGALSKLWIGVAAVALVAGGVAYAALPATPTVRTLTAGTGESPTMQDVVLINYKGMLENGAVFDQNKNYPNPVAQFVPGFSKALMKMQRGGKYDVTIPASLAYGATPPPGSPIPPNADLKFEVELVDFKSLAEIQQQQRILQQLQQMQAQQGGAPGAPGSMPGGMPGEAPGAVPGQP
;
A
#
# COMPACT_ATOMS: atom_id res chain seq x y z
N MET A 1 -68.69 -20.98 17.66
CA MET A 1 -68.82 -21.30 16.22
C MET A 1 -67.94 -20.32 15.47
N THR A 2 -66.86 -20.77 14.82
CA THR A 2 -65.99 -19.93 13.98
C THR A 2 -66.00 -20.54 12.58
N GLU A 3 -66.84 -20.00 11.70
CA GLU A 3 -66.86 -20.36 10.29
C GLU A 3 -65.66 -19.72 9.59
N ILE A 4 -64.75 -20.57 9.12
CA ILE A 4 -63.62 -20.14 8.31
C ILE A 4 -64.13 -20.01 6.88
N THR A 5 -64.42 -18.78 6.45
CA THR A 5 -64.77 -18.44 5.06
C THR A 5 -63.67 -18.91 4.11
N ARG A 6 -63.92 -20.00 3.37
CA ARG A 6 -63.01 -20.49 2.32
C ARG A 6 -63.40 -19.86 0.98
N VAL A 7 -62.65 -18.85 0.57
CA VAL A 7 -62.75 -18.26 -0.77
C VAL A 7 -62.40 -19.32 -1.82
N PRO A 8 -63.21 -19.51 -2.88
CA PRO A 8 -62.90 -20.47 -3.94
C PRO A 8 -61.67 -20.01 -4.73
N LEU A 9 -60.55 -20.71 -4.57
CA LEU A 9 -59.36 -20.50 -5.39
C LEU A 9 -59.62 -21.05 -6.79
N GLN A 10 -59.49 -20.18 -7.81
CA GLN A 10 -59.58 -20.63 -9.20
C GLN A 10 -58.41 -21.57 -9.53
N PRO A 11 -58.66 -22.70 -10.22
CA PRO A 11 -57.61 -23.66 -10.53
C PRO A 11 -56.61 -23.05 -11.51
N ILE A 12 -55.33 -23.13 -11.15
CA ILE A 12 -54.23 -22.65 -11.99
C ILE A 12 -54.14 -23.53 -13.24
N ALA A 13 -54.07 -22.91 -14.43
CA ALA A 13 -54.00 -23.64 -15.69
C ALA A 13 -52.77 -24.58 -15.75
N LYS A 14 -52.95 -25.82 -16.23
CA LYS A 14 -51.86 -26.78 -16.43
C LYS A 14 -50.77 -26.14 -17.31
N GLY A 15 -49.55 -26.04 -16.78
CA GLY A 15 -48.39 -25.43 -17.47
C GLY A 15 -48.13 -23.95 -17.17
N ALA A 16 -49.00 -23.27 -16.41
CA ALA A 16 -48.75 -21.90 -15.97
C ALA A 16 -47.51 -21.80 -15.07
N LEU A 17 -47.28 -22.81 -14.22
CA LEU A 17 -46.11 -22.87 -13.35
C LEU A 17 -44.81 -23.03 -14.15
N SER A 18 -44.79 -23.89 -15.18
CA SER A 18 -43.61 -24.08 -16.04
C SER A 18 -43.27 -22.81 -16.83
N LYS A 19 -44.28 -22.08 -17.32
CA LYS A 19 -44.08 -20.79 -17.99
C LYS A 19 -43.56 -19.72 -17.02
N LEU A 20 -44.04 -19.73 -15.78
CA LEU A 20 -43.53 -18.84 -14.73
C LEU A 20 -42.06 -19.13 -14.43
N TRP A 21 -41.67 -20.40 -14.29
CA TRP A 21 -40.26 -20.76 -14.08
C TRP A 21 -39.35 -20.45 -15.27
N ILE A 22 -39.83 -20.60 -16.51
CA ILE A 22 -39.08 -20.19 -17.72
C ILE A 22 -38.92 -18.67 -17.74
N GLY A 23 -39.96 -17.91 -17.42
CA GLY A 23 -39.88 -16.45 -17.30
C GLY A 23 -38.89 -16.02 -16.22
N VAL A 24 -38.91 -16.66 -15.05
CA VAL A 24 -37.96 -16.41 -13.95
C VAL A 24 -36.53 -16.75 -14.37
N ALA A 25 -36.31 -17.87 -15.05
CA ALA A 25 -34.98 -18.26 -15.55
C ALA A 25 -34.45 -17.28 -16.61
N ALA A 26 -35.31 -16.80 -17.51
CA ALA A 26 -34.95 -15.79 -18.50
C ALA A 26 -34.57 -14.46 -17.84
N VAL A 27 -35.33 -14.01 -16.85
CA VAL A 27 -35.01 -12.80 -16.08
C VAL A 27 -33.71 -12.96 -15.30
N ALA A 28 -33.46 -14.13 -14.69
CA ALA A 28 -32.22 -14.42 -13.98
C ALA A 28 -31.00 -14.42 -14.91
N LEU A 29 -31.12 -14.96 -16.14
CA LEU A 29 -30.06 -14.93 -17.14
C LEU A 29 -29.74 -13.50 -17.61
N VAL A 30 -30.76 -12.69 -17.88
CA VAL A 30 -30.58 -11.28 -18.28
C VAL A 30 -29.94 -10.49 -17.14
N ALA A 31 -30.44 -10.64 -15.92
CA ALA A 31 -29.86 -9.98 -14.75
C ALA A 31 -28.41 -10.42 -14.49
N GLY A 32 -28.11 -11.71 -14.66
CA GLY A 32 -26.75 -12.25 -14.57
C GLY A 32 -25.82 -11.67 -15.64
N GLY A 33 -26.29 -11.55 -16.88
CA GLY A 33 -25.53 -10.94 -17.97
C GLY A 33 -25.22 -9.46 -17.74
N VAL A 34 -26.21 -8.69 -17.29
CA VAL A 34 -26.03 -7.26 -16.94
C VAL A 34 -25.07 -7.11 -15.77
N ALA A 35 -25.19 -7.94 -14.73
CA ALA A 35 -24.29 -7.91 -13.58
C ALA A 35 -22.84 -8.26 -13.96
N TYR A 36 -22.63 -9.24 -14.85
CA TYR A 36 -21.31 -9.61 -15.34
C TYR A 36 -20.65 -8.47 -16.13
N ALA A 37 -21.40 -7.79 -17.00
CA ALA A 37 -20.90 -6.67 -17.78
C ALA A 37 -20.53 -5.44 -16.92
N ALA A 38 -21.13 -5.31 -15.73
CA ALA A 38 -20.90 -4.20 -14.80
C ALA A 38 -19.77 -4.47 -13.78
N LEU A 39 -19.05 -5.60 -13.88
CA LEU A 39 -17.97 -5.90 -12.94
C LEU A 39 -16.85 -4.85 -13.07
N PRO A 40 -16.35 -4.31 -11.94
CA PRO A 40 -15.26 -3.35 -11.99
C PRO A 40 -13.98 -4.03 -12.50
N ALA A 41 -13.20 -3.29 -13.28
CA ALA A 41 -11.87 -3.73 -13.68
C ALA A 41 -11.04 -4.08 -12.43
N THR A 42 -10.35 -5.22 -12.46
CA THR A 42 -9.46 -5.67 -11.38
C THR A 42 -8.10 -6.04 -11.94
N PRO A 43 -7.01 -5.77 -11.19
CA PRO A 43 -5.70 -6.21 -11.61
C PRO A 43 -5.60 -7.73 -11.47
N THR A 44 -4.96 -8.36 -12.44
CA THR A 44 -4.65 -9.79 -12.41
C THR A 44 -3.29 -9.98 -11.77
N VAL A 45 -3.19 -10.86 -10.78
CA VAL A 45 -1.95 -11.19 -10.08
C VAL A 45 -1.71 -12.68 -10.22
N ARG A 46 -0.60 -13.05 -10.87
CA ARG A 46 -0.16 -14.42 -11.06
C ARG A 46 1.09 -14.67 -10.23
N THR A 47 1.02 -15.62 -9.32
CA THR A 47 2.15 -16.02 -8.49
C THR A 47 3.17 -16.82 -9.31
N LEU A 48 4.40 -16.32 -9.38
CA LEU A 48 5.54 -17.04 -9.94
C LEU A 48 6.30 -17.80 -8.85
N THR A 49 6.51 -17.15 -7.71
CA THR A 49 7.11 -17.76 -6.52
C THR A 49 6.33 -17.27 -5.32
N ALA A 50 5.74 -18.20 -4.57
CA ALA A 50 5.00 -17.84 -3.37
C ALA A 50 5.96 -17.30 -2.31
N GLY A 51 5.57 -16.19 -1.68
CA GLY A 51 6.26 -15.69 -0.50
C GLY A 51 5.89 -16.48 0.75
N THR A 52 6.59 -16.22 1.85
CA THR A 52 6.31 -16.81 3.16
C THR A 52 6.15 -15.67 4.16
N GLY A 53 4.95 -15.10 4.23
CA GLY A 53 4.67 -14.00 5.15
C GLY A 53 3.33 -13.33 4.89
N GLU A 54 3.07 -12.30 5.69
CA GLU A 54 1.86 -11.49 5.55
C GLU A 54 1.86 -10.64 4.27
N SER A 55 0.66 -10.21 3.89
CA SER A 55 0.47 -9.25 2.81
C SER A 55 0.52 -7.82 3.35
N PRO A 56 1.10 -6.86 2.61
CA PRO A 56 1.08 -5.47 3.01
C PRO A 56 -0.33 -4.90 2.93
N THR A 57 -0.63 -3.95 3.79
CA THR A 57 -1.84 -3.14 3.76
C THR A 57 -1.61 -1.83 3.00
N MET A 58 -2.68 -1.08 2.73
CA MET A 58 -2.59 0.20 2.01
C MET A 58 -1.80 1.29 2.76
N GLN A 59 -1.62 1.11 4.08
CA GLN A 59 -0.94 2.04 4.98
C GLN A 59 0.57 1.75 5.09
N ASP A 60 1.02 0.61 4.58
CA ASP A 60 2.38 0.13 4.81
C ASP A 60 3.36 0.67 3.77
N VAL A 61 4.66 0.58 4.10
CA VAL A 61 5.75 0.93 3.21
C VAL A 61 6.39 -0.36 2.72
N VAL A 62 6.31 -0.62 1.41
CA VAL A 62 6.88 -1.81 0.80
C VAL A 62 8.29 -1.54 0.28
N LEU A 63 9.11 -2.58 0.26
CA LEU A 63 10.39 -2.64 -0.43
C LEU A 63 10.24 -3.65 -1.56
N ILE A 64 10.34 -3.19 -2.80
CA ILE A 64 10.09 -4.02 -3.98
C ILE A 64 11.24 -3.95 -4.99
N ASN A 65 11.40 -5.03 -5.75
CA ASN A 65 12.02 -4.99 -7.06
C ASN A 65 10.90 -5.09 -8.10
N TYR A 66 10.91 -4.23 -9.11
CA TYR A 66 9.90 -4.30 -10.15
C TYR A 66 10.46 -3.96 -11.53
N LYS A 67 9.77 -4.46 -12.55
CA LYS A 67 10.00 -4.15 -13.95
C LYS A 67 8.65 -4.00 -14.64
N GLY A 68 8.36 -2.78 -15.09
CA GLY A 68 7.14 -2.41 -15.81
C GLY A 68 7.36 -2.47 -17.32
N MET A 69 6.47 -3.17 -18.01
CA MET A 69 6.49 -3.42 -19.45
C MET A 69 5.14 -3.13 -20.08
N LEU A 70 5.16 -2.64 -21.31
CA LEU A 70 3.99 -2.55 -22.17
C LEU A 70 3.69 -3.92 -22.80
N GLU A 71 2.52 -4.06 -23.43
CA GLU A 71 2.13 -5.32 -24.08
C GLU A 71 3.11 -5.81 -25.16
N ASN A 72 3.80 -4.88 -25.83
CA ASN A 72 4.83 -5.17 -26.82
C ASN A 72 6.19 -5.58 -26.21
N GLY A 73 6.28 -5.67 -24.88
CA GLY A 73 7.51 -6.01 -24.15
C GLY A 73 8.47 -4.84 -23.92
N ALA A 74 8.15 -3.63 -24.40
CA ALA A 74 8.97 -2.46 -24.13
C ALA A 74 8.92 -2.11 -22.64
N VAL A 75 10.08 -2.01 -22.01
CA VAL A 75 10.22 -1.61 -20.60
C VAL A 75 10.05 -0.10 -20.51
N PHE A 76 9.08 0.36 -19.70
CA PHE A 76 8.87 1.79 -19.46
C PHE A 76 9.45 2.26 -18.13
N ASP A 77 9.58 1.37 -17.14
CA ASP A 77 10.13 1.68 -15.83
C ASP A 77 10.65 0.40 -15.15
N GLN A 78 11.70 0.51 -14.34
CA GLN A 78 12.24 -0.60 -13.54
C GLN A 78 13.09 -0.07 -12.38
N ASN A 79 12.99 -0.72 -11.23
CA ASN A 79 13.84 -0.37 -10.09
C ASN A 79 14.08 -1.58 -9.17
N LYS A 80 15.15 -1.52 -8.38
CA LYS A 80 15.50 -2.52 -7.36
C LYS A 80 15.63 -1.87 -6.01
N ASN A 81 15.22 -2.58 -4.96
CA ASN A 81 15.20 -2.09 -3.58
C ASN A 81 14.52 -0.74 -3.46
N TYR A 82 13.35 -0.58 -4.09
CA TYR A 82 12.60 0.67 -4.12
C TYR A 82 11.63 0.73 -2.94
N PRO A 83 11.91 1.54 -1.89
CA PRO A 83 10.97 1.73 -0.79
C PRO A 83 9.92 2.77 -1.16
N ASN A 84 8.64 2.42 -1.03
CA ASN A 84 7.56 3.38 -1.30
C ASN A 84 6.28 3.00 -0.55
N PRO A 85 5.46 3.97 -0.08
CA PRO A 85 4.16 3.66 0.49
C PRO A 85 3.23 3.01 -0.53
N VAL A 86 2.48 1.97 -0.12
CA VAL A 86 1.54 1.26 -0.99
C VAL A 86 0.52 2.21 -1.63
N ALA A 87 0.06 3.21 -0.87
CA ALA A 87 -0.91 4.21 -1.33
C ALA A 87 -0.39 5.18 -2.41
N GLN A 88 0.93 5.27 -2.64
CA GLN A 88 1.50 6.19 -3.64
C GLN A 88 1.61 5.58 -5.04
N PHE A 89 1.39 4.28 -5.19
CA PHE A 89 1.35 3.65 -6.50
C PHE A 89 0.00 3.88 -7.20
N VAL A 90 -0.05 3.60 -8.51
CA VAL A 90 -1.32 3.62 -9.25
C VAL A 90 -2.31 2.62 -8.65
N PRO A 91 -3.62 2.89 -8.68
CA PRO A 91 -4.62 2.13 -7.93
C PRO A 91 -4.57 0.61 -8.17
N GLY A 92 -4.33 0.17 -9.40
CA GLY A 92 -4.20 -1.24 -9.73
C GLY A 92 -2.97 -1.90 -9.12
N PHE A 93 -1.86 -1.17 -9.01
CA PHE A 93 -0.62 -1.68 -8.46
C PHE A 93 -0.73 -1.81 -6.94
N SER A 94 -1.31 -0.81 -6.26
CA SER A 94 -1.61 -0.90 -4.82
C SER A 94 -2.52 -2.08 -4.50
N LYS A 95 -3.59 -2.28 -5.28
CA LYS A 95 -4.50 -3.44 -5.15
C LYS A 95 -3.79 -4.78 -5.40
N ALA A 96 -2.82 -4.80 -6.31
CA ALA A 96 -2.03 -5.99 -6.58
C ALA A 96 -1.08 -6.32 -5.41
N LEU A 97 -0.37 -5.33 -4.88
CA LEU A 97 0.56 -5.48 -3.75
C LEU A 97 -0.14 -6.08 -2.51
N MET A 98 -1.36 -5.66 -2.22
CA MET A 98 -2.14 -6.19 -1.09
C MET A 98 -2.53 -7.68 -1.23
N LYS A 99 -2.36 -8.27 -2.42
CA LYS A 99 -2.56 -9.70 -2.68
C LYS A 99 -1.25 -10.50 -2.69
N MET A 100 -0.11 -9.82 -2.61
CA MET A 100 1.21 -10.45 -2.60
C MET A 100 1.63 -10.80 -1.17
N GLN A 101 2.56 -11.73 -1.05
CA GLN A 101 3.16 -12.14 0.22
C GLN A 101 4.63 -11.75 0.25
N ARG A 102 5.10 -11.40 1.44
CA ARG A 102 6.52 -11.09 1.69
C ARG A 102 7.44 -12.17 1.14
N GLY A 103 8.47 -11.77 0.41
CA GLY A 103 9.45 -12.64 -0.26
C GLY A 103 8.97 -13.26 -1.58
N GLY A 104 7.75 -12.98 -2.03
CA GLY A 104 7.17 -13.58 -3.23
C GLY A 104 7.49 -12.83 -4.53
N LYS A 105 7.36 -13.55 -5.65
CA LYS A 105 7.49 -13.02 -7.02
C LYS A 105 6.20 -13.22 -7.81
N TYR A 106 5.78 -12.18 -8.52
CA TYR A 106 4.47 -12.11 -9.15
C TYR A 106 4.55 -11.42 -10.51
N ASP A 107 3.75 -11.93 -11.45
CA ASP A 107 3.37 -11.22 -12.67
C ASP A 107 2.04 -10.51 -12.42
N VAL A 108 2.02 -9.20 -12.62
CA VAL A 108 0.83 -8.37 -12.45
C VAL A 108 0.45 -7.77 -13.79
N THR A 109 -0.82 -7.88 -14.17
CA THR A 109 -1.39 -7.14 -15.30
C THR A 109 -2.43 -6.17 -14.77
N ILE A 110 -2.24 -4.89 -15.06
CA ILE A 110 -3.09 -3.79 -14.61
C ILE A 110 -3.79 -3.20 -15.83
N PRO A 111 -5.14 -3.25 -15.87
CA PRO A 111 -5.88 -2.62 -16.95
C PRO A 111 -5.71 -1.10 -16.90
N ALA A 112 -5.74 -0.44 -18.05
CA ALA A 112 -5.50 1.00 -18.17
C ALA A 112 -6.37 1.85 -17.23
N SER A 113 -7.62 1.44 -16.99
CA SER A 113 -8.57 2.09 -16.08
C SER A 113 -8.14 2.13 -14.61
N LEU A 114 -7.21 1.26 -14.21
CA LEU A 114 -6.59 1.22 -12.89
C LEU A 114 -5.12 1.69 -12.89
N ALA A 115 -4.62 2.14 -14.04
CA ALA A 115 -3.28 2.67 -14.22
C ALA A 115 -3.37 4.16 -14.60
N TYR A 116 -2.98 4.52 -15.82
CA TYR A 116 -2.90 5.90 -16.28
C TYR A 116 -4.05 6.33 -17.21
N GLY A 117 -4.95 5.41 -17.58
CA GLY A 117 -6.11 5.69 -18.42
C GLY A 117 -5.75 6.40 -19.74
N ALA A 118 -6.60 7.33 -20.15
CA ALA A 118 -6.42 8.09 -21.40
C ALA A 118 -5.32 9.17 -21.32
N THR A 119 -4.85 9.52 -20.12
CA THR A 119 -3.94 10.65 -19.90
C THR A 119 -2.68 10.18 -19.16
N PRO A 120 -1.76 9.49 -19.86
CA PRO A 120 -0.49 9.09 -19.27
C PRO A 120 0.40 10.29 -18.93
N PRO A 121 1.38 10.11 -18.03
CA PRO A 121 2.30 11.17 -17.65
C PRO A 121 3.00 11.77 -18.89
N PRO A 122 3.11 13.11 -18.99
CA PRO A 122 3.78 13.76 -20.12
C PRO A 122 5.21 13.25 -20.30
N GLY A 123 5.58 12.92 -21.54
CA GLY A 123 6.92 12.41 -21.87
C GLY A 123 7.18 10.96 -21.45
N SER A 124 6.20 10.27 -20.87
CA SER A 124 6.32 8.82 -20.64
C SER A 124 6.15 8.04 -21.95
N PRO A 125 6.82 6.89 -22.10
CA PRO A 125 6.64 6.02 -23.26
C PRO A 125 5.31 5.24 -23.24
N ILE A 126 4.43 5.51 -22.27
CA ILE A 126 3.16 4.79 -22.05
C ILE A 126 2.08 5.38 -22.96
N PRO A 127 1.46 4.60 -23.86
CA PRO A 127 0.36 5.07 -24.68
C PRO A 127 -0.93 5.31 -23.86
N PRO A 128 -1.83 6.20 -24.33
CA PRO A 128 -3.18 6.30 -23.78
C PRO A 128 -3.92 4.97 -23.82
N ASN A 129 -4.65 4.67 -22.74
CA ASN A 129 -5.43 3.45 -22.55
C ASN A 129 -4.62 2.15 -22.65
N ALA A 130 -3.31 2.21 -22.40
CA ALA A 130 -2.46 1.03 -22.39
C ALA A 130 -2.58 0.25 -21.07
N ASP A 131 -2.72 -1.07 -21.20
CA ASP A 131 -2.56 -2.00 -20.08
C ASP A 131 -1.07 -2.15 -19.73
N LEU A 132 -0.80 -2.30 -18.43
CA LEU A 132 0.56 -2.37 -17.92
C LEU A 132 0.84 -3.77 -17.37
N LYS A 133 1.99 -4.33 -17.74
CA LYS A 133 2.50 -5.59 -17.18
C LYS A 133 3.65 -5.29 -16.26
N PHE A 134 3.69 -5.94 -15.11
CA PHE A 134 4.75 -5.79 -14.13
C PHE A 134 5.23 -7.14 -13.64
N GLU A 135 6.54 -7.33 -13.67
CA GLU A 135 7.21 -8.36 -12.86
C GLU A 135 7.56 -7.71 -11.52
N VAL A 136 7.06 -8.25 -10.41
CA VAL A 136 7.23 -7.67 -9.07
C VAL A 136 7.75 -8.73 -8.10
N GLU A 137 8.80 -8.40 -7.37
CA GLU A 137 9.27 -9.12 -6.20
C GLU A 137 9.02 -8.26 -4.97
N LEU A 138 8.17 -8.76 -4.06
CA LEU A 138 7.95 -8.12 -2.77
C LEU A 138 9.06 -8.58 -1.82
N VAL A 139 10.11 -7.77 -1.68
CA VAL A 139 11.27 -8.11 -0.85
C VAL A 139 10.88 -8.10 0.62
N ASP A 140 10.36 -6.97 1.09
CA ASP A 140 9.92 -6.78 2.46
C ASP A 140 8.87 -5.65 2.57
N PHE A 141 8.30 -5.44 3.75
CA PHE A 141 7.51 -4.25 4.05
C PHE A 141 7.52 -3.94 5.54
N LYS A 142 7.36 -2.66 5.87
CA LYS A 142 7.18 -2.20 7.25
C LYS A 142 5.76 -1.73 7.46
N SER A 143 5.11 -2.27 8.49
CA SER A 143 3.79 -1.82 8.89
C SER A 143 3.83 -0.48 9.61
N LEU A 144 2.72 0.25 9.55
CA LEU A 144 2.58 1.53 10.26
C LEU A 144 2.78 1.36 11.77
N ALA A 145 2.37 0.23 12.34
CA ALA A 145 2.58 -0.11 13.75
C ALA A 145 4.07 -0.31 14.11
N GLU A 146 4.82 -1.02 13.26
CA GLU A 146 6.27 -1.21 13.45
C GLU A 146 7.01 0.13 13.37
N ILE A 147 6.65 1.00 12.42
CA ILE A 147 7.25 2.33 12.26
C ILE A 147 6.98 3.17 13.52
N GLN A 148 5.75 3.17 14.04
CA GLN A 148 5.39 3.90 15.27
C GLN A 148 6.13 3.36 16.51
N GLN A 149 6.23 2.04 16.64
CA GLN A 149 6.99 1.41 17.72
C GLN A 149 8.47 1.82 17.65
N GLN A 150 9.08 1.76 16.45
CA GLN A 150 10.47 2.13 16.25
C GLN A 150 10.73 3.61 16.60
N GLN A 151 9.82 4.51 16.23
CA GLN A 151 9.92 5.94 16.58
C GLN A 151 9.82 6.18 18.09
N ARG A 152 8.95 5.45 18.80
CA ARG A 152 8.84 5.54 20.27
C ARG A 152 10.11 5.06 20.96
N ILE A 153 10.69 3.95 20.50
CA ILE A 153 11.95 3.43 21.04
C ILE A 153 13.08 4.44 20.85
N LEU A 154 13.17 5.08 19.67
CA LEU A 154 14.18 6.10 19.39
C LEU A 154 14.01 7.36 20.25
N GLN A 155 12.77 7.80 20.50
CA GLN A 155 12.50 8.91 21.43
C GLN A 155 12.93 8.57 22.87
N GLN A 156 12.63 7.36 23.32
CA GLN A 156 13.02 6.91 24.66
C GLN A 156 14.55 6.87 24.81
N LEU A 157 15.27 6.40 23.77
CA LEU A 157 16.73 6.35 23.78
C LEU A 157 17.35 7.75 23.85
N GLN A 158 16.82 8.73 23.12
CA GLN A 158 17.28 10.12 23.19
C GLN A 158 17.04 10.74 24.58
N GLN A 159 15.89 10.47 25.20
CA GLN A 159 15.58 10.96 26.54
C GLN A 159 16.55 10.38 27.59
N MET A 160 16.89 9.08 27.49
CA MET A 160 17.88 8.46 28.36
C MET A 160 19.29 9.04 28.17
N GLN A 161 19.71 9.32 26.94
CA GLN A 161 21.00 9.95 26.66
C GLN A 161 21.06 11.38 27.19
N ALA A 162 19.98 12.15 27.09
CA ALA A 162 19.89 13.51 27.65
C ALA A 162 19.99 13.51 29.19
N GLN A 163 19.49 12.47 29.85
CA GLN A 163 19.57 12.33 31.32
C GLN A 163 20.95 11.86 31.81
N GLN A 164 21.69 11.09 31.01
CA GLN A 164 23.06 10.67 31.33
C GLN A 164 24.13 11.70 30.93
N GLY A 165 23.83 12.60 29.98
CA GLY A 165 24.72 13.69 29.55
C GLY A 165 24.61 14.99 30.38
N GLY A 166 23.70 15.04 31.36
CA GLY A 166 23.39 16.24 32.14
C GLY A 166 23.97 16.24 33.55
N ALA A 167 25.29 16.20 33.69
CA ALA A 167 25.97 16.58 34.95
C ALA A 167 27.01 17.67 34.65
N PRO A 168 26.67 18.97 34.79
CA PRO A 168 27.67 20.02 34.93
C PRO A 168 28.34 19.80 36.29
N GLY A 169 29.61 19.42 36.28
CA GLY A 169 30.42 19.42 37.48
C GLY A 169 30.58 20.85 38.02
N ALA A 170 29.88 21.16 39.11
CA ALA A 170 30.26 22.16 40.11
C ALA A 170 29.33 21.94 41.32
N PRO A 171 29.84 21.87 42.57
CA PRO A 171 30.23 23.11 43.26
C PRO A 171 31.33 22.98 44.34
N GLY A 172 32.07 24.06 44.64
CA GLY A 172 32.91 24.09 45.85
C GLY A 172 33.95 25.21 45.92
N SER A 173 33.52 26.39 46.34
CA SER A 173 34.33 27.52 46.81
C SER A 173 35.27 27.17 47.98
N MET A 174 36.46 27.77 48.06
CA MET A 174 36.97 28.49 49.25
C MET A 174 38.34 29.20 48.96
N PRO A 175 38.73 30.21 49.78
CA PRO A 175 39.41 31.43 49.33
C PRO A 175 40.81 31.69 49.97
N GLY A 176 41.58 32.60 49.36
CA GLY A 176 42.45 33.53 50.11
C GLY A 176 43.98 33.46 49.92
N GLY A 177 44.57 34.61 49.52
CA GLY A 177 45.92 35.10 49.86
C GLY A 177 47.06 34.80 48.86
N MET A 178 47.36 35.69 47.91
CA MET A 178 48.39 36.79 47.93
C MET A 178 49.86 36.32 47.73
N PRO A 179 50.80 37.19 47.28
CA PRO A 179 50.85 38.03 46.07
C PRO A 179 52.23 37.95 45.33
N GLY A 180 52.38 38.63 44.19
CA GLY A 180 53.67 38.83 43.48
C GLY A 180 53.71 38.07 42.15
N GLU A 181 54.11 38.63 41.01
CA GLU A 181 54.93 39.80 40.70
C GLU A 181 54.63 40.15 39.22
N ALA A 182 54.44 41.42 38.94
CA ALA A 182 54.73 42.02 37.64
C ALA A 182 55.99 42.90 37.86
N PRO A 183 56.76 43.33 36.83
CA PRO A 183 56.41 43.42 35.42
C PRO A 183 57.54 42.99 34.45
N GLY A 184 57.19 42.76 33.19
CA GLY A 184 58.18 42.50 32.14
C GLY A 184 57.67 42.91 30.76
N ALA A 185 57.51 44.21 30.56
CA ALA A 185 57.28 44.79 29.25
C ALA A 185 58.61 45.00 28.52
N VAL A 186 58.77 44.52 27.28
CA VAL A 186 59.58 45.17 26.22
C VAL A 186 59.24 44.59 24.84
N PRO A 187 59.56 45.28 23.72
CA PRO A 187 58.63 45.50 22.61
C PRO A 187 59.16 44.99 21.25
N GLY A 188 58.30 45.04 20.23
CA GLY A 188 58.69 45.47 18.89
C GLY A 188 59.37 44.47 17.93
N GLN A 189 58.65 44.21 16.83
CA GLN A 189 59.12 44.29 15.43
C GLN A 189 60.04 43.18 14.87
N PRO A 190 60.19 43.07 13.54
CA PRO A 190 59.60 43.84 12.42
C PRO A 190 58.33 43.25 11.79
#